data_AF-A0A420M7F0-F1
#
_entry.id   AF-A0A420M7F0-F1
#
_cell.length_a   1.000
_cell.length_b   1.000
_cell.length_c   1.000
_cell.angle_alpha   90.00
_cell.angle_beta   90.00
_cell.angle_gamma   90.00
#
_symmetry.space_group_name_H-M   'P 1'
#
loop_
_entity.id
_entity.type
_entity.pdbx_description
1 polymer ?
#
loop_
_entity_poly.entity_id
_entity_poly.type
_entity_poly.pdbx_seq_one_letter_code
_entity_poly.pdbx_strand_id
1 'polypeptide(L)'
;MDELIAASQARLKEEDAARLRKGDLKEDIDCDSPWVKRLGWVRHFGSRDLISIHDAAEWLRARAATGRLAGKQEDEEAARERLLLSRLGQSFDREVDRCCWRLDSVPTETLQWLGSITSMTPSGVPFGRK
;
A
#
# COMPACT_ATOMS: atom_id res chain seq x y z
N MET A 1 -35.24 -8.40 -45.79
CA MET A 1 -35.60 -7.89 -44.46
C MET A 1 -34.87 -8.68 -43.38
N ASP A 2 -34.92 -10.01 -43.42
CA ASP A 2 -34.31 -10.87 -42.38
C ASP A 2 -32.79 -10.77 -42.28
N GLU A 3 -32.05 -10.60 -43.38
CA GLU A 3 -30.59 -10.40 -43.34
C GLU A 3 -30.16 -9.09 -42.65
N LEU A 4 -30.93 -8.01 -42.84
CA LEU A 4 -30.70 -6.73 -42.15
C LEU A 4 -30.99 -6.83 -40.65
N ILE A 5 -32.02 -7.61 -40.29
CA ILE A 5 -32.34 -7.90 -38.89
C ILE A 5 -31.23 -8.76 -38.27
N ALA A 6 -30.74 -9.79 -38.95
CA ALA A 6 -29.65 -10.63 -38.46
C ALA A 6 -28.34 -9.85 -38.29
N ALA A 7 -27.99 -8.98 -39.25
CA ALA A 7 -26.80 -8.13 -39.17
C ALA A 7 -26.90 -7.11 -38.03
N SER A 8 -28.07 -6.48 -37.83
CA SER A 8 -28.28 -5.56 -36.72
C SER A 8 -28.22 -6.28 -35.36
N GLN A 9 -28.77 -7.49 -35.24
CA GLN A 9 -28.68 -8.31 -34.04
C GLN A 9 -27.24 -8.74 -33.73
N ALA A 10 -26.44 -9.10 -34.74
CA ALA A 10 -25.03 -9.43 -34.56
C ALA A 10 -24.24 -8.22 -34.04
N ARG A 11 -24.49 -7.04 -34.61
CA ARG A 11 -23.87 -5.77 -34.17
C ARG A 11 -24.25 -5.42 -32.74
N LEU A 12 -25.51 -5.62 -32.35
CA LEU A 12 -25.96 -5.41 -30.98
C LEU A 12 -25.28 -6.36 -29.99
N LYS A 13 -25.11 -7.64 -30.36
CA LYS A 13 -24.41 -8.63 -29.52
C LYS A 13 -22.92 -8.31 -29.35
N GLU A 14 -22.27 -7.81 -30.39
CA GLU A 14 -20.88 -7.38 -30.31
C GLU A 14 -20.72 -6.15 -29.41
N GLU A 15 -21.65 -5.21 -29.50
CA GLU A 15 -21.71 -4.03 -28.64
C GLU A 15 -22.02 -4.39 -27.17
N ASP A 16 -22.94 -5.35 -26.94
CA ASP A 16 -23.21 -5.92 -25.62
C ASP A 16 -21.97 -6.59 -25.04
N ALA A 17 -21.23 -7.38 -25.84
CA ALA A 17 -20.00 -8.04 -25.40
C ALA A 17 -18.90 -7.02 -25.06
N ALA A 18 -18.78 -5.93 -25.83
CA ALA A 18 -17.85 -4.84 -25.54
C ALA A 18 -18.23 -4.08 -24.25
N ARG A 19 -19.54 -3.89 -23.99
CA ARG A 19 -20.04 -3.32 -22.74
C ARG A 19 -19.74 -4.21 -21.53
N LEU A 20 -19.92 -5.52 -21.68
CA LEU A 20 -19.58 -6.51 -20.65
C LEU A 20 -18.09 -6.50 -20.29
N ARG A 21 -17.18 -6.39 -21.27
CA ARG A 21 -15.73 -6.30 -21.01
C ARG A 21 -15.31 -5.05 -20.24
N LYS A 22 -16.07 -3.97 -20.35
CA LYS A 22 -15.83 -2.70 -19.65
C LYS A 22 -16.51 -2.63 -18.28
N GLY A 23 -17.38 -3.60 -17.95
CA GLY A 23 -18.20 -3.54 -16.74
C GLY A 23 -19.33 -2.51 -16.79
N ASP A 24 -19.66 -1.99 -17.98
CA ASP A 24 -20.72 -1.00 -18.24
C ASP A 24 -22.10 -1.67 -18.30
N LEU A 25 -22.37 -2.60 -17.39
CA LEU A 25 -23.74 -3.04 -17.19
C LEU A 25 -24.45 -2.01 -16.32
N LYS A 26 -25.70 -1.72 -16.68
CA LYS A 26 -26.62 -0.92 -15.87
C LYS A 26 -26.85 -1.63 -14.53
N GLU A 27 -25.97 -1.36 -13.57
CA GLU A 27 -25.97 -1.67 -12.13
C GLU A 27 -26.32 -3.09 -11.65
N ASP A 28 -26.62 -4.06 -12.52
CA ASP A 28 -27.17 -5.36 -12.08
C ASP A 28 -26.20 -6.56 -12.14
N ILE A 29 -25.05 -6.47 -12.81
CA ILE A 29 -23.97 -7.50 -12.71
C ILE A 29 -22.82 -6.94 -11.90
N ASP A 30 -23.19 -6.45 -10.74
CA ASP A 30 -22.26 -6.10 -9.69
C ASP A 30 -22.02 -7.42 -8.95
N CYS A 31 -21.01 -8.18 -9.40
CA CYS A 31 -20.70 -9.56 -8.99
C CYS A 31 -20.63 -9.69 -7.47
N ASP A 32 -21.76 -10.05 -6.85
CA ASP A 32 -22.10 -10.54 -5.50
C ASP A 32 -21.27 -10.13 -4.27
N SER A 33 -20.27 -9.25 -4.39
CA SER A 33 -19.44 -8.78 -3.31
C SER A 33 -19.89 -7.38 -2.90
N PRO A 34 -20.53 -7.23 -1.72
CA PRO A 34 -20.97 -5.93 -1.22
C PRO A 34 -19.86 -4.89 -1.09
N TRP A 35 -18.60 -5.34 -1.02
CA TRP A 35 -17.42 -4.48 -0.93
C TRP A 35 -17.04 -3.84 -2.26
N VAL A 36 -17.13 -4.59 -3.36
CA VAL A 36 -16.86 -4.08 -4.71
C VAL A 36 -17.90 -3.03 -5.09
N LYS A 37 -19.18 -3.28 -4.75
CA LYS A 37 -20.29 -2.32 -4.91
C LYS A 37 -20.03 -1.04 -4.12
N ARG A 38 -19.76 -1.19 -2.81
CA ARG A 38 -19.58 -0.05 -1.88
C ARG A 38 -18.41 0.85 -2.24
N LEU A 39 -17.30 0.29 -2.72
CA LEU A 39 -16.13 1.06 -3.09
C LEU A 39 -16.16 1.58 -4.53
N GLY A 40 -17.15 1.19 -5.34
CA GLY A 40 -17.29 1.67 -6.72
C GLY A 40 -16.08 1.33 -7.61
N TRP A 41 -15.43 0.18 -7.36
CA TRP A 41 -14.14 -0.17 -7.99
C TRP A 41 -14.17 -0.14 -9.52
N VAL A 42 -15.28 -0.60 -10.12
CA VAL A 42 -15.47 -0.61 -11.58
C VAL A 42 -15.32 0.80 -12.18
N ARG A 43 -15.83 1.83 -11.49
CA ARG A 43 -15.75 3.23 -11.93
C ARG A 43 -14.32 3.78 -11.96
N HIS A 44 -13.40 3.17 -11.20
CA HIS A 44 -11.99 3.57 -11.17
C HIS A 44 -11.14 2.97 -12.30
N PHE A 45 -11.64 1.94 -13.01
CA PHE A 45 -10.91 1.32 -14.12
C PHE A 45 -11.10 2.04 -15.47
N GLY A 46 -12.04 2.99 -15.56
CA GLY A 46 -12.24 3.82 -16.74
C GLY A 46 -12.57 3.00 -17.99
N SER A 47 -11.86 3.23 -19.10
CA SER A 47 -12.07 2.52 -20.38
C SER A 47 -11.24 1.24 -20.54
N ARG A 48 -10.59 0.76 -19.47
CA ARG A 48 -9.67 -0.39 -19.54
C ARG A 48 -10.44 -1.71 -19.53
N ASP A 49 -9.96 -2.69 -20.30
CA ASP A 49 -10.59 -4.01 -20.39
C ASP A 49 -10.35 -4.80 -19.09
N LEU A 50 -11.42 -5.25 -18.44
CA LEU A 50 -11.34 -6.01 -17.19
C LEU A 50 -10.58 -7.34 -17.37
N ILE A 51 -10.61 -7.92 -18.56
CA ILE A 51 -9.85 -9.14 -18.88
C ILE A 51 -8.35 -8.85 -18.85
N SER A 52 -7.92 -7.73 -19.43
CA SER A 52 -6.50 -7.32 -19.39
C SER A 52 -6.01 -7.06 -17.97
N ILE A 53 -6.88 -6.55 -17.10
CA ILE A 53 -6.59 -6.32 -15.68
C ILE A 53 -6.47 -7.66 -14.94
N HIS A 54 -7.38 -8.60 -15.22
CA HIS A 54 -7.34 -9.95 -14.67
C HIS A 54 -6.04 -10.68 -15.06
N ASP A 55 -5.68 -10.65 -16.34
CA ASP A 55 -4.48 -11.32 -16.85
C ASP A 55 -3.20 -10.69 -16.29
N ALA A 56 -3.16 -9.37 -16.11
CA ALA A 56 -2.06 -8.69 -15.44
C ALA A 56 -1.95 -9.08 -13.95
N ALA A 57 -3.09 -9.22 -13.27
CA ALA A 57 -3.14 -9.66 -11.87
C ALA A 57 -2.72 -11.13 -11.71
N GLU A 58 -3.12 -12.00 -12.63
CA GLU A 58 -2.65 -13.40 -12.70
C GLU A 58 -1.15 -13.47 -13.00
N TRP A 59 -0.63 -12.64 -13.92
CA TRP A 59 0.81 -12.58 -14.18
C TRP A 59 1.60 -12.14 -12.96
N LEU A 60 1.11 -11.15 -12.19
CA LEU A 60 1.73 -10.74 -10.93
C LEU A 60 1.70 -11.86 -9.88
N ARG A 61 0.58 -12.59 -9.75
CA ARG A 61 0.47 -13.74 -8.85
C ARG A 61 1.39 -14.87 -9.26
N ALA A 62 1.45 -15.20 -10.55
CA ALA A 62 2.36 -16.19 -11.10
C ALA A 62 3.82 -15.77 -10.92
N ARG A 63 4.16 -14.49 -11.11
CA ARG A 63 5.50 -13.95 -10.85
C ARG A 63 5.86 -13.99 -9.38
N ALA A 64 4.94 -13.67 -8.47
CA ALA A 64 5.14 -13.82 -7.03
C ALA A 64 5.34 -15.29 -6.64
N ALA A 65 4.58 -16.21 -7.22
CA ALA A 65 4.77 -17.65 -7.05
C ALA A 65 6.12 -18.14 -7.60
N THR A 66 6.58 -17.53 -8.70
CA THR A 66 7.88 -17.79 -9.34
C THR A 66 9.02 -16.97 -8.71
N GLY A 67 8.72 -16.09 -7.75
CA GLY A 67 9.65 -15.15 -7.11
C GLY A 67 10.84 -15.81 -6.40
N ARG A 68 10.81 -17.13 -6.20
CA ARG A 68 11.96 -17.91 -5.73
C ARG A 68 13.14 -17.94 -6.70
N LEU A 69 12.98 -17.58 -7.98
CA LEU A 69 14.09 -17.52 -8.94
C LEU A 69 14.82 -16.15 -8.97
N ALA A 70 14.20 -15.07 -8.48
CA ALA A 70 14.81 -13.73 -8.43
C ALA A 70 15.51 -13.42 -7.08
N GLY A 71 15.42 -14.34 -6.11
CA GLY A 71 15.82 -14.12 -4.72
C GLY A 71 17.23 -13.58 -4.52
N LYS A 72 18.22 -13.99 -5.32
CA LYS A 72 19.63 -13.55 -5.12
C LYS A 72 19.83 -12.04 -5.22
N GLN A 73 19.15 -11.35 -6.13
CA GLN A 73 19.36 -9.90 -6.33
C GLN A 73 18.58 -9.08 -5.30
N GLU A 74 17.38 -9.52 -4.95
CA GLU A 74 16.58 -8.94 -3.86
C GLU A 74 17.25 -9.16 -2.49
N ASP A 75 17.89 -10.31 -2.28
CA ASP A 75 18.69 -10.61 -1.09
C ASP A 75 19.94 -9.71 -0.98
N GLU A 76 20.60 -9.39 -2.09
CA GLU A 76 21.74 -8.46 -2.10
C GLU A 76 21.32 -7.01 -1.81
N GLU A 77 20.21 -6.57 -2.39
CA GLU A 77 19.67 -5.23 -2.15
C GLU A 77 19.17 -5.07 -0.70
N ALA A 78 18.45 -6.08 -0.19
CA ALA A 78 18.05 -6.15 1.21
C ALA A 78 19.26 -6.21 2.17
N ALA A 79 20.33 -6.91 1.81
CA ALA A 79 21.56 -6.94 2.60
C ALA A 79 22.26 -5.57 2.62
N ARG A 80 22.28 -4.86 1.49
CA ARG A 80 22.80 -3.48 1.41
C ARG A 80 21.97 -2.52 2.25
N GLU A 81 20.65 -2.61 2.16
CA GLU A 81 19.74 -1.79 2.96
C GLU A 81 19.93 -2.04 4.46
N ARG A 82 20.00 -3.31 4.88
CA ARG A 82 20.28 -3.67 6.29
C ARG A 82 21.62 -3.11 6.76
N LEU A 83 22.66 -3.13 5.93
CA LEU A 83 23.96 -2.55 6.26
C LEU A 83 23.87 -1.03 6.44
N LEU A 84 23.15 -0.34 5.56
CA LEU A 84 22.93 1.12 5.65
C LEU A 84 22.14 1.48 6.91
N LEU A 85 21.05 0.76 7.20
CA LEU A 85 20.26 0.94 8.41
C LEU A 85 21.08 0.67 9.68
N SER A 86 21.96 -0.34 9.65
CA SER A 86 22.86 -0.61 10.78
C SER A 86 23.85 0.53 11.01
N ARG A 87 24.42 1.09 9.94
CA ARG A 87 25.32 2.26 10.03
C ARG A 87 24.59 3.52 10.51
N LEU A 88 23.33 3.70 10.08
CA LEU A 88 22.47 4.77 10.55
C LEU A 88 22.13 4.62 12.04
N GLY A 89 21.80 3.41 12.50
CA GLY A 89 21.61 3.13 13.92
C GLY A 89 22.85 3.51 14.74
N GLN A 90 24.03 3.06 14.30
CA GLN A 90 25.30 3.39 14.95
C GLN A 90 25.60 4.90 14.99
N SER A 91 25.17 5.67 13.98
CA SER A 91 25.37 7.12 14.00
C SER A 91 24.47 7.80 15.03
N PHE A 92 23.22 7.34 15.17
CA PHE A 92 22.33 7.79 16.24
C PHE A 92 22.88 7.41 17.62
N ASP A 93 23.32 6.16 17.81
CA ASP A 93 23.88 5.70 19.09
C ASP A 93 25.08 6.58 19.52
N ARG A 94 25.99 6.85 18.58
CA ARG A 94 27.15 7.72 18.82
C ARG A 94 26.74 9.16 19.19
N GLU A 95 25.67 9.69 18.60
CA GLU A 95 25.19 11.04 18.92
C GLU A 95 24.50 11.08 20.28
N VAL A 96 23.69 10.06 20.59
CA VAL A 96 23.06 9.87 21.89
C VAL A 96 24.12 9.78 22.98
N ASP A 97 25.16 8.97 22.81
CA ASP A 97 26.26 8.86 23.78
C ASP A 97 27.03 10.16 23.95
N ARG A 98 27.20 10.95 22.88
CA ARG A 98 27.86 12.26 22.98
C ARG A 98 27.04 13.26 23.80
N CYS A 99 25.72 13.20 23.70
CA CYS A 99 24.85 14.22 24.29
C CYS A 99 24.20 13.78 25.61
N CYS A 100 24.21 12.49 25.96
CA CYS A 100 23.43 11.98 27.09
C CYS A 100 23.82 12.60 28.43
N TRP A 101 25.11 12.86 28.66
CA TRP A 101 25.61 13.47 29.90
C TRP A 101 25.06 14.89 30.11
N ARG A 102 24.61 15.56 29.03
CA ARG A 102 24.01 16.90 29.14
C ARG A 102 22.67 16.85 29.88
N LEU A 103 21.99 15.70 29.90
CA LEU A 103 20.75 15.53 30.66
C LEU A 103 20.98 15.71 32.16
N ASP A 104 22.16 15.36 32.68
CA ASP A 104 22.51 15.54 34.10
C ASP A 104 22.63 17.02 34.50
N SER A 105 22.76 17.92 33.51
CA SER A 105 22.81 19.38 33.71
C SER A 105 21.46 20.06 33.49
N VAL A 106 20.41 19.33 33.14
CA VAL A 106 19.08 19.88 32.91
C VAL A 106 18.30 19.89 34.23
N PRO A 107 17.62 21.00 34.60
CA PRO A 107 16.76 21.04 35.78
C PRO A 107 15.69 19.94 35.78
N THR A 108 15.44 19.36 36.95
CA THR A 108 14.48 18.27 37.14
C THR A 108 13.09 18.64 36.63
N GLU A 109 12.65 19.88 36.84
CA GLU A 109 11.36 20.38 36.38
C GLU A 109 11.25 20.30 34.86
N THR A 110 12.29 20.72 34.14
CA THR A 110 12.35 20.64 32.67
C THR A 110 12.31 19.18 32.20
N LEU A 111 13.01 18.28 32.89
CA LEU A 111 12.98 16.85 32.58
C LEU A 111 11.61 16.22 32.85
N GLN A 112 10.90 16.67 33.88
CA GLN A 112 9.53 16.22 34.17
C GLN A 112 8.55 16.69 33.08
N TRP A 113 8.71 17.91 32.57
CA TRP A 113 7.93 18.38 31.41
C TRP A 113 8.26 17.59 30.15
N LEU A 114 9.54 17.29 29.89
CA LEU A 114 9.96 16.52 28.73
C LEU A 114 9.45 15.06 28.77
N GLY A 115 9.36 14.49 29.97
CA GLY A 115 8.87 13.13 30.19
C GLY A 115 7.34 13.02 30.14
N SER A 116 6.62 14.14 30.02
CA SER A 116 5.16 14.12 29.99
C SER A 116 4.62 13.85 28.59
N ILE A 117 3.54 13.07 28.53
CA ILE A 117 2.77 12.82 27.32
C ILE A 117 1.80 13.99 27.05
N THR A 118 1.39 14.71 28.08
CA THR A 118 0.43 15.81 28.04
C THR A 118 1.13 17.15 28.26
N SER A 119 0.83 18.13 27.41
CA SER A 119 1.48 19.45 27.44
C SER A 119 1.15 20.30 28.67
N MET A 120 0.15 19.89 29.46
CA MET A 120 -0.38 20.69 30.58
C MET A 120 0.02 20.18 31.97
N THR A 121 0.61 18.98 32.06
CA THR A 121 0.95 18.39 33.36
C THR A 121 2.34 17.78 33.29
N PRO A 122 3.25 18.09 34.23
CA PRO A 122 4.56 17.44 34.27
C PRO A 122 4.43 15.96 34.68
N SER A 123 5.35 15.13 34.22
CA SER A 123 5.48 13.74 34.66
C SER A 123 5.99 13.68 36.11
N GLY A 124 5.49 12.73 36.90
CA GLY A 124 6.03 12.49 38.26
C GLY A 124 7.45 11.94 38.26
N VAL A 125 7.90 11.37 37.14
CA VAL A 125 9.26 10.86 36.95
C VAL A 125 9.96 11.71 35.88
N PRO A 126 11.15 12.29 36.17
CA PRO A 126 11.89 13.06 35.18
C PRO A 126 12.33 12.17 34.02
N PHE A 127 12.35 12.73 32.82
CA PHE A 127 12.93 12.09 31.65
C PHE A 127 14.43 11.82 31.85
N GLY A 128 14.89 10.60 31.58
CA GLY A 128 16.27 10.20 31.79
C GLY A 128 16.53 8.74 31.46
N ARG A 129 17.75 8.25 31.74
CA ARG A 129 18.10 6.83 31.58
C ARG A 129 17.35 6.01 32.64
N LYS A 130 16.68 4.94 32.21
CA LYS A 130 16.15 3.88 33.09
C LYS A 130 17.27 2.93 33.50
#